data_AF-A0A2M8FBB0-F1
#
_entry.id   AF-A0A2M8FBB0-F1
#
_cell.length_a   1.000
_cell.length_b   1.000
_cell.length_c   1.000
_cell.angle_alpha   90.00
_cell.angle_beta   90.00
_cell.angle_gamma   90.00
#
_symmetry.space_group_name_H-M   'P 1'
#
loop_
_entity.id
_entity.type
_entity.pdbx_description
1 polymer ?
#
loop_
_entity_poly.entity_id
_entity_poly.type
_entity_poly.pdbx_seq_one_letter_code
_entity_poly.pdbx_strand_id
1 'polypeptide(L)' 'MVLVKKGPGDSDDALIRKFSRKVISEGILQEAKRRQFHLKPSLAKKLKQEESRRARKLWATGGNK' A
#
# COMPACT_ATOMS: atom_id res chain seq x y z
N MET A 1 0.61 10.88 4.61
CA MET A 1 -0.48 11.80 4.21
C MET A 1 -0.32 12.10 2.73
N VAL A 2 -1.38 11.98 1.92
CA VAL A 2 -1.30 12.16 0.46
C VAL A 2 -2.04 13.43 0.06
N LEU A 3 -1.38 14.27 -0.74
CA LEU A 3 -1.98 15.44 -1.37
C LEU A 3 -1.94 15.29 -2.89
N VAL A 4 -3.09 15.51 -3.54
CA VAL A 4 -3.23 15.54 -5.00
C VAL A 4 -3.96 16.82 -5.36
N LYS A 5 -3.32 17.65 -6.20
CA LYS A 5 -3.89 18.90 -6.71
C LYS A 5 -4.25 18.70 -8.18
N LYS A 6 -5.39 19.25 -8.59
CA LYS A 6 -5.83 19.24 -9.99
C LYS A 6 -5.06 20.30 -10.78
N GLY A 7 -4.49 19.91 -11.92
CA GLY A 7 -3.88 20.82 -12.89
C GLY A 7 -4.87 21.26 -13.97
N PRO A 8 -4.56 22.34 -14.72
CA PRO A 8 -5.34 22.72 -15.89
C PRO A 8 -5.26 21.61 -16.95
N GLY A 9 -6.41 21.10 -17.38
CA GLY A 9 -6.52 20.00 -18.35
C GLY A 9 -6.57 18.58 -17.77
N ASP A 10 -6.45 18.40 -16.46
CA ASP A 10 -6.67 17.08 -15.83
C ASP A 10 -8.17 16.79 -15.73
N SER A 11 -8.60 15.62 -16.22
CA SER A 11 -9.94 15.08 -15.96
C SER A 11 -10.06 14.57 -14.51
N ASP A 12 -11.28 14.57 -13.97
CA ASP A 12 -11.52 14.12 -12.59
C ASP A 12 -11.14 12.64 -12.38
N ASP A 13 -11.38 11.78 -13.38
CA ASP A 13 -10.95 10.38 -13.35
C ASP A 13 -9.42 10.22 -13.26
N ALA A 14 -8.68 11.09 -13.95
CA ALA A 14 -7.23 11.08 -13.89
C ALA A 14 -6.74 11.46 -12.49
N LEU A 15 -7.44 12.39 -11.83
CA LEU A 15 -7.15 12.80 -10.45
C LEU A 15 -7.39 11.65 -9.46
N ILE A 16 -8.54 10.96 -9.57
CA ILE A 16 -8.88 9.80 -8.73
C ILE A 16 -7.83 8.70 -8.92
N ARG A 17 -7.44 8.40 -10.16
CA ARG A 17 -6.38 7.42 -10.45
C ARG A 17 -5.03 7.80 -9.85
N LYS A 18 -4.63 9.08 -9.94
CA LYS A 18 -3.40 9.59 -9.31
C LYS A 18 -3.46 9.44 -7.78
N PHE A 19 -4.60 9.77 -7.17
CA PHE A 19 -4.82 9.60 -5.73
C PHE A 19 -4.73 8.14 -5.30
N SER A 20 -5.49 7.24 -5.93
CA SER A 20 -5.48 5.82 -5.60
C SER A 20 -4.07 5.22 -5.71
N ARG A 21 -3.31 5.56 -6.77
CA ARG A 21 -1.90 5.14 -6.89
C ARG A 21 -1.03 5.64 -5.76
N LYS A 22 -1.14 6.93 -5.39
CA LYS A 22 -0.37 7.48 -4.26
C LYS A 22 -0.75 6.83 -2.93
N VAL A 23 -2.03 6.60 -2.68
CA VAL A 23 -2.51 5.94 -1.44
C VAL A 23 -1.98 4.51 -1.32
N ILE A 24 -1.97 3.76 -2.43
CA ILE A 24 -1.41 2.41 -2.48
C ILE A 24 0.11 2.45 -2.28
N SER A 25 0.81 3.34 -2.98
CA SER A 25 2.28 3.47 -2.89
C SER A 25 2.76 3.86 -1.49
N GLU A 26 2.02 4.73 -0.81
CA GLU A 26 2.31 5.16 0.57
C GLU A 26 1.87 4.12 1.62
N GLY A 27 1.19 3.04 1.21
CA GLY A 27 0.78 1.96 2.12
C GLY A 27 -0.26 2.39 3.17
N ILE A 28 -0.96 3.52 2.97
CA ILE A 28 -1.86 4.10 3.98
C ILE A 28 -2.97 3.13 4.38
N LEU A 29 -3.54 2.41 3.41
CA LEU A 29 -4.59 1.42 3.67
C LEU A 29 -4.08 0.22 4.48
N GLN A 30 -2.86 -0.24 4.22
CA GLN A 30 -2.24 -1.34 4.97
C GLN A 30 -1.95 -0.92 6.41
N GLU A 31 -1.45 0.32 6.59
CA GLU A 31 -1.20 0.87 7.91
C GLU A 31 -2.49 1.08 8.71
N ALA A 32 -3.53 1.63 8.08
CA ALA A 32 -4.84 1.80 8.70
C ALA A 32 -5.39 0.46 9.20
N LYS A 33 -5.32 -0.59 8.36
CA LYS A 33 -5.74 -1.95 8.75
C LYS A 33 -4.91 -2.52 9.90
N ARG A 34 -3.59 -2.28 9.92
CA ARG A 34 -2.70 -2.71 11.01
C ARG A 34 -3.02 -2.01 12.34
N ARG A 35 -3.46 -0.75 12.28
CA ARG A 35 -3.77 0.08 13.44
C ARG A 35 -5.23 -0.06 13.91
N GLN A 36 -6.09 -0.73 13.15
CA GLN A 36 -7.51 -0.89 13.48
C GLN A 36 -7.74 -1.59 14.83
N PHE A 37 -6.86 -2.51 15.21
CA PHE A 37 -6.91 -3.22 16.49
C PHE A 37 -5.53 -3.24 17.15
N HIS A 38 -5.49 -3.27 18.48
CA HIS A 38 -4.23 -3.43 19.20
C HIS A 38 -3.68 -4.85 18.99
N LEU A 39 -2.53 -4.93 18.32
CA LEU A 39 -1.80 -6.17 18.11
C LEU A 39 -0.66 -6.26 19.13
N LYS A 40 -0.51 -7.44 19.76
CA LYS A 40 0.67 -7.74 20.57
C LYS A 40 1.95 -7.54 19.72
N PRO A 41 3.03 -6.99 20.29
CA PRO A 41 4.24 -6.67 19.54
C PRO A 41 4.88 -7.90 18.86
N SER A 42 4.77 -9.08 19.46
CA SER A 42 5.23 -10.34 18.87
C SER A 42 4.46 -10.72 17.60
N LEU A 43 3.13 -10.56 17.62
CA LEU A 43 2.26 -10.86 16.47
C LEU A 43 2.50 -9.87 15.33
N ALA A 44 2.69 -8.58 15.64
CA ALA A 44 3.04 -7.58 14.65
C ALA A 44 4.37 -7.88 13.95
N LYS A 45 5.40 -8.33 14.69
CA LYS A 45 6.68 -8.76 14.12
C LYS A 45 6.51 -9.97 13.19
N LYS A 46 5.72 -10.97 13.61
CA LYS A 46 5.44 -12.17 12.81
C LYS A 46 4.73 -11.83 11.50
N LEU A 47 3.70 -10.98 11.54
CA LEU A 47 2.97 -10.55 10.35
C LEU A 47 3.88 -9.80 9.36
N LYS A 48 4.73 -8.89 9.85
CA LYS A 48 5.69 -8.17 9.01
C LYS A 48 6.68 -9.11 8.31
N GLN A 49 7.18 -10.13 9.02
CA GLN A 49 8.08 -11.13 8.45
C GLN A 49 7.38 -11.97 7.39
N GLU A 50 6.15 -12.42 7.65
CA GLU A 50 5.34 -13.15 6.68
C GLU A 50 5.11 -12.36 5.39
N GLU A 51 4.73 -11.08 5.49
CA GLU A 51 4.52 -10.20 4.33
C GLU A 51 5.81 -10.06 3.50
N SER A 52 6.95 -9.82 4.17
CA SER A 52 8.24 -9.72 3.48
C SER A 52 8.63 -11.03 2.77
N ARG A 53 8.32 -12.18 3.38
CA ARG A 53 8.56 -13.50 2.79
C ARG A 53 7.65 -13.74 1.58
N ARG A 54 6.38 -13.35 1.67
CA ARG A 54 5.43 -13.44 0.54
C ARG A 54 5.88 -12.57 -0.63
N ALA A 55 6.30 -11.33 -0.37
CA ALA A 55 6.82 -10.43 -1.41
C ALA A 55 8.07 -11.01 -2.10
N ARG A 56 9.03 -11.53 -1.32
CA ARG A 56 10.22 -12.21 -1.86
C ARG A 56 9.86 -13.45 -2.67
N LYS A 57 8.91 -14.26 -2.22
CA LYS A 57 8.46 -15.44 -2.95
C LYS A 57 7.83 -15.06 -4.29
N LEU A 58 6.97 -14.04 -4.32
CA LEU A 58 6.35 -13.53 -5.55
C LEU A 58 7.40 -13.06 -6.57
N TRP A 59 8.46 -12.38 -6.11
CA TRP A 59 9.58 -11.98 -6.97
C TRP A 59 10.43 -13.16 -7.44
N ALA A 60 10.66 -14.15 -6.57
CA ALA A 60 11.44 -15.35 -6.92
C ALA A 60 10.72 -16.27 -7.92
N THR A 61 9.38 -16.31 -7.91
CA THR A 61 8.59 -17.18 -8.79
C THR A 61 8.26 -16.55 -10.16
N GLY A 62 8.95 -15.47 -10.56
CA GLY A 62 8.82 -14.93 -11.93
C GLY A 62 7.50 -14.21 -12.20
N GLY A 63 6.95 -13.50 -11.21
CA GLY A 63 5.75 -12.67 -11.38
C GLY A 63 6.03 -11.38 -12.14
N ASN A 64 6.38 -11.47 -13.43
CA ASN A 64 6.23 -10.40 -14.40
C ASN A 64 6.12 -11.00 -15.82
N LYS A 65 4.91 -11.45 -16.16
CA LYS A 65 4.40 -11.39 -17.54
C LYS A 65 3.19 -10.47 -17.51
#